data_AF-A0A951YTZ6-F1
#
_entry.id   AF-A0A951YTZ6-F1
#
_cell.length_a   1.000
_cell.length_b   1.000
_cell.length_c   1.000
_cell.angle_alpha   90.00
_cell.angle_beta   90.00
_cell.angle_gamma   90.00
#
_symmetry.space_group_name_H-M   'P 1'
#
loop_
_entity.id
_entity.type
_entity.pdbx_description
1 polymer ?
#
loop_
_entity_poly.entity_id
_entity_poly.type
_entity_poly.pdbx_seq_one_letter_code
_entity_poly.pdbx_strand_id
1 'polypeptide(L)'
;MGKPCAEEHCLTVASPSETAITFADNRLLALLCGEFGRNLKQVEDRLKVQIVQRGNSLILVGDTDERDEAARVLEALYARLESGRAVGGADIDRELRLTPSVPSRQMNMFPGDDRLEIRTRRKLVEPRTDAQRAYVRALHDNELNFGIGPAGTGKTYLAVAVGVSFFLGGQVDRIILSRPAVEAGERLGFLPGDLKEKVDPYMQPLYDALNDFLPQRQLQRMIDEKVIEIAPLAFMRGRTLSHAFVVLDEAQNATPMQMKMFLTRLGEGARMVVTGDRTQIDLQRGTTSGLIEAERLLRGVDGIGFSRFTRDDVVRHPLVARIIDAWDRDSVPAADAGDDGR
;
A
#
# COMPACT_ATOMS: atom_id res chain seq x y z
N MET A 1 -73.14 -2.72 -17.29
CA MET A 1 -72.10 -2.18 -16.38
C MET A 1 -70.75 -2.75 -16.82
N GLY A 2 -69.75 -1.89 -17.03
CA GLY A 2 -68.40 -2.30 -17.44
C GLY A 2 -67.73 -1.32 -18.40
N LYS A 3 -67.43 -0.10 -17.92
CA LYS A 3 -66.32 0.73 -18.43
C LYS A 3 -65.03 0.26 -17.72
N PRO A 4 -63.82 0.77 -18.03
CA PRO A 4 -63.22 1.22 -19.30
C PRO A 4 -61.77 0.66 -19.45
N CYS A 5 -61.01 1.04 -20.48
CA CYS A 5 -59.65 1.58 -20.27
C CYS A 5 -59.04 2.12 -21.56
N ALA A 6 -58.25 3.17 -21.40
CA ALA A 6 -57.62 3.99 -22.42
C ALA A 6 -56.17 3.57 -22.68
N GLU A 7 -55.66 4.11 -23.80
CA GLU A 7 -54.27 4.50 -24.09
C GLU A 7 -53.15 3.47 -23.92
N GLU A 8 -52.45 3.16 -25.02
CA GLU A 8 -51.00 2.98 -24.95
C GLU A 8 -50.27 3.72 -26.08
N HIS A 9 -49.41 4.62 -25.62
CA HIS A 9 -48.39 5.33 -26.37
C HIS A 9 -47.52 4.36 -27.20
N CYS A 10 -47.32 4.72 -28.47
CA CYS A 10 -46.25 4.15 -29.28
C CYS A 10 -44.91 4.71 -28.78
N LEU A 11 -44.25 3.96 -27.90
CA LEU A 11 -42.85 4.18 -27.53
C LEU A 11 -41.97 3.61 -28.65
N THR A 12 -41.29 4.50 -29.36
CA THR A 12 -40.21 4.19 -30.29
C THR A 12 -39.13 3.41 -29.55
N VAL A 13 -39.04 2.10 -29.78
CA VAL A 13 -37.99 1.26 -29.20
C VAL A 13 -36.67 1.65 -29.89
N ALA A 14 -35.83 2.40 -29.17
CA ALA A 14 -34.46 2.66 -29.59
C ALA A 14 -33.74 1.32 -29.77
N SER A 15 -33.14 1.11 -30.93
CA SER A 15 -32.33 -0.07 -31.20
C SER A 15 -31.21 -0.14 -30.15
N PRO A 16 -30.93 -1.30 -29.53
CA PRO A 16 -29.80 -1.41 -28.62
C PRO A 16 -28.55 -1.07 -29.41
N SER A 17 -27.85 -0.02 -28.98
CA SER A 17 -26.63 0.42 -29.65
C SER A 17 -25.50 -0.53 -29.24
N GLU A 18 -24.82 -1.09 -30.23
CA GLU A 18 -23.74 -2.06 -30.02
C GLU A 18 -22.39 -1.37 -30.30
N THR A 19 -21.38 -1.65 -29.46
CA THR A 19 -19.99 -1.24 -29.71
C THR A 19 -19.14 -2.49 -29.91
N ALA A 20 -18.41 -2.58 -31.02
CA ALA A 20 -17.51 -3.71 -31.29
C ALA A 20 -16.05 -3.29 -31.09
N ILE A 21 -15.31 -4.10 -30.34
CA ILE A 21 -13.87 -3.94 -30.10
C ILE A 21 -13.15 -5.13 -30.70
N THR A 22 -12.16 -4.88 -31.54
CA THR A 22 -11.40 -5.94 -32.23
C THR A 22 -9.99 -6.04 -31.67
N PHE A 23 -9.57 -7.26 -31.38
CA PHE A 23 -8.27 -7.58 -30.81
C PHE A 23 -7.39 -8.31 -31.84
N ALA A 24 -6.09 -8.01 -31.82
CA ALA A 24 -5.13 -8.52 -32.81
C ALA A 24 -4.65 -9.94 -32.50
N ASP A 25 -4.47 -10.30 -31.23
CA ASP A 25 -3.99 -11.60 -30.78
C ASP A 25 -5.09 -12.41 -30.07
N ASN A 26 -5.55 -13.47 -30.73
CA ASN A 26 -6.56 -14.38 -30.21
C ASN A 26 -6.14 -15.12 -28.94
N ARG A 27 -4.83 -15.32 -28.70
CA ARG A 27 -4.32 -15.95 -27.48
C ARG A 27 -4.50 -15.03 -26.28
N LEU A 28 -4.18 -13.75 -26.46
CA LEU A 28 -4.38 -12.74 -25.42
C LEU A 28 -5.87 -12.49 -25.20
N LEU A 29 -6.68 -12.48 -26.25
CA LEU A 29 -8.14 -12.40 -26.11
C LEU A 29 -8.70 -13.57 -25.28
N ALA A 30 -8.22 -14.80 -25.48
CA ALA A 30 -8.64 -15.94 -24.66
C ALA A 30 -8.28 -15.77 -23.17
N LEU A 31 -7.10 -15.20 -22.88
CA LEU A 31 -6.69 -14.87 -21.51
C LEU A 31 -7.52 -13.72 -20.91
N LEU A 32 -7.88 -12.73 -21.74
CA LEU A 32 -8.76 -11.62 -21.36
C LEU A 32 -10.14 -12.13 -20.96
N CYS A 33 -10.73 -13.04 -21.74
CA CYS A 33 -12.02 -13.67 -21.42
C CYS A 33 -11.97 -14.45 -20.10
N GLY A 34 -10.81 -15.02 -19.77
CA GLY A 34 -10.60 -15.87 -18.60
C GLY A 34 -11.23 -17.25 -18.77
N GLU A 35 -10.86 -18.19 -17.88
CA GLU A 35 -11.43 -19.54 -17.91
C GLU A 35 -12.97 -19.49 -17.83
N PHE A 36 -13.63 -20.15 -18.77
CA PHE A 36 -15.09 -20.17 -18.92
C PHE A 36 -15.76 -18.77 -18.99
N GLY A 37 -15.03 -17.74 -19.44
CA GLY A 37 -15.59 -16.38 -19.59
C GLY A 37 -15.73 -15.61 -18.28
N ARG A 38 -15.12 -16.09 -17.18
CA ARG A 38 -15.27 -15.51 -15.84
C ARG A 38 -14.92 -14.03 -15.75
N ASN A 39 -13.94 -13.57 -16.54
CA ASN A 39 -13.48 -12.18 -16.49
C ASN A 39 -14.48 -11.26 -17.17
N LEU A 40 -15.06 -11.67 -18.31
CA LEU A 40 -16.11 -10.91 -18.98
C LEU A 40 -17.33 -10.77 -18.08
N LYS A 41 -17.74 -11.88 -17.45
CA LYS A 41 -18.87 -11.88 -16.53
C LYS A 41 -18.70 -10.91 -15.36
N GLN A 42 -17.48 -10.79 -14.83
CA GLN A 42 -17.18 -9.83 -13.78
C GLN A 42 -17.30 -8.37 -14.25
N VAL A 43 -16.96 -8.08 -15.52
CA VAL A 43 -17.17 -6.75 -16.11
C VAL A 43 -18.66 -6.49 -16.36
N GLU A 44 -19.39 -7.48 -16.90
CA GLU A 44 -20.85 -7.43 -17.11
C GLU A 44 -21.61 -7.14 -15.81
N ASP A 45 -21.32 -7.88 -14.73
CA ASP A 45 -22.00 -7.75 -13.44
C ASP A 45 -21.80 -6.36 -12.80
N ARG A 46 -20.68 -5.70 -13.11
CA ARG A 46 -20.29 -4.41 -12.51
C ARG A 46 -20.75 -3.21 -13.31
N LEU A 47 -20.67 -3.28 -14.63
CA LEU A 47 -21.03 -2.20 -15.54
C LEU A 47 -22.43 -2.36 -16.14
N LYS A 48 -23.16 -3.42 -15.79
CA LYS A 48 -24.51 -3.72 -16.31
C LYS A 48 -24.60 -3.81 -17.84
N VAL A 49 -23.47 -4.11 -18.49
CA VAL A 49 -23.39 -4.37 -19.93
C VAL A 49 -23.46 -5.85 -20.23
N GLN A 50 -23.84 -6.21 -21.46
CA GLN A 50 -23.68 -7.55 -22.01
C GLN A 50 -22.50 -7.58 -22.98
N ILE A 51 -21.67 -8.63 -22.90
CA ILE A 51 -20.46 -8.81 -23.70
C ILE A 51 -20.56 -10.12 -24.47
N VAL A 52 -20.59 -10.04 -25.80
CA VAL A 52 -20.64 -11.20 -26.69
C VAL A 52 -19.32 -11.34 -27.43
N GLN A 53 -18.64 -12.47 -27.24
CA GLN A 53 -17.45 -12.80 -28.04
C GLN A 53 -17.84 -13.31 -29.42
N ARG A 54 -17.33 -12.66 -30.49
CA ARG A 54 -17.43 -13.12 -31.88
C ARG A 54 -16.05 -13.12 -32.55
N GLY A 55 -15.45 -14.30 -32.68
CA GLY A 55 -14.12 -14.44 -33.27
C GLY A 55 -13.07 -13.69 -32.45
N ASN A 56 -12.41 -12.73 -33.09
CA ASN A 56 -11.40 -11.85 -32.46
C ASN A 56 -11.97 -10.52 -31.93
N SER A 57 -13.30 -10.39 -31.86
CA SER A 57 -13.96 -9.18 -31.40
C SER A 57 -14.89 -9.43 -30.21
N LEU A 58 -15.04 -8.43 -29.36
CA LEU A 58 -16.05 -8.38 -28.29
C LEU A 58 -17.10 -7.34 -28.67
N ILE A 59 -18.38 -7.74 -28.61
CA ILE A 59 -19.53 -6.88 -28.87
C ILE A 59 -20.15 -6.50 -27.53
N LEU A 60 -20.22 -5.21 -27.25
CA LEU A 60 -20.76 -4.62 -26.04
C LEU A 60 -22.18 -4.09 -26.31
N VAL A 61 -23.13 -4.51 -25.49
CA VAL A 61 -24.55 -4.12 -25.58
C VAL A 61 -24.99 -3.56 -24.22
N GLY A 62 -25.58 -2.38 -24.19
CA GLY A 62 -25.94 -1.67 -22.96
C GLY A 62 -26.09 -0.16 -23.20
N ASP A 63 -26.22 0.62 -22.13
CA ASP A 63 -26.27 2.08 -22.26
C ASP A 63 -24.92 2.65 -22.73
N THR A 64 -24.94 3.79 -23.41
CA THR A 64 -23.74 4.36 -24.06
C THR A 64 -22.58 4.60 -23.09
N ASP A 65 -22.86 5.19 -21.93
CA ASP A 65 -21.83 5.49 -20.93
C ASP A 65 -21.20 4.22 -20.34
N GLU A 66 -22.04 3.20 -20.08
CA GLU A 66 -21.64 1.91 -19.54
C GLU A 66 -20.82 1.10 -20.56
N ARG A 67 -21.21 1.15 -21.84
CA ARG A 67 -20.45 0.53 -22.95
C ARG A 67 -19.10 1.18 -23.16
N ASP A 68 -19.02 2.52 -23.12
CA ASP A 68 -17.76 3.24 -23.30
C ASP A 68 -16.81 3.03 -22.11
N GLU A 69 -17.34 2.86 -20.90
CA GLU A 69 -16.56 2.43 -19.75
C GLU A 69 -16.08 0.98 -19.88
N ALA A 70 -16.96 0.05 -20.27
CA ALA A 70 -16.60 -1.35 -20.49
C ALA A 70 -15.54 -1.50 -21.59
N ALA A 71 -15.64 -0.71 -22.66
CA ALA A 71 -14.66 -0.68 -23.73
C ALA A 71 -13.27 -0.29 -23.23
N ARG A 72 -13.19 0.81 -22.48
CA ARG A 72 -11.93 1.28 -21.89
C ARG A 72 -11.32 0.26 -20.95
N VAL A 73 -12.12 -0.37 -20.09
CA VAL A 73 -11.66 -1.43 -19.18
C VAL A 73 -11.10 -2.61 -19.96
N LEU A 74 -11.82 -3.10 -20.97
CA LEU A 74 -11.37 -4.25 -21.78
C LEU A 74 -10.10 -3.95 -22.57
N GLU A 75 -9.98 -2.75 -23.16
CA GLU A 75 -8.78 -2.30 -23.86
C GLU A 75 -7.58 -2.16 -22.92
N ALA A 76 -7.77 -1.60 -21.71
CA ALA A 76 -6.71 -1.48 -20.72
C ALA A 76 -6.22 -2.85 -20.21
N LEU A 77 -7.15 -3.79 -19.97
CA LEU A 77 -6.83 -5.16 -19.60
C LEU A 77 -6.13 -5.91 -20.75
N TYR A 78 -6.52 -5.66 -21.99
CA TYR A 78 -5.86 -6.23 -23.16
C TYR A 78 -4.43 -5.69 -23.36
N ALA A 79 -4.23 -4.38 -23.26
CA ALA A 79 -2.91 -3.75 -23.31
C ALA A 79 -1.98 -4.28 -22.21
N ARG A 80 -2.55 -4.60 -21.04
CA ARG A 80 -1.83 -5.27 -19.96
C ARG A 80 -1.36 -6.68 -20.35
N LEU A 81 -2.20 -7.46 -21.02
CA LEU A 81 -1.83 -8.77 -21.55
C LEU A 81 -0.76 -8.67 -22.66
N GLU A 82 -0.86 -7.67 -23.54
CA GLU A 82 0.16 -7.39 -24.57
C GLU A 82 1.53 -7.08 -23.94
N SER A 83 1.55 -6.41 -22.79
CA SER A 83 2.77 -6.18 -21.99
C SER A 83 3.25 -7.41 -21.20
N GLY A 84 2.67 -8.59 -21.42
CA GLY A 84 3.06 -9.84 -20.75
C GLY A 84 2.61 -9.98 -19.29
N ARG A 85 1.70 -9.12 -18.81
CA ARG A 85 1.17 -9.16 -17.44
C ARG A 85 -0.13 -9.96 -17.40
N ALA A 86 -0.26 -10.86 -16.44
CA ALA A 86 -1.49 -11.64 -16.25
C ALA A 86 -2.66 -10.73 -15.83
N VAL A 87 -3.87 -11.14 -16.22
CA VAL A 87 -5.15 -10.53 -15.84
C VAL A 87 -5.94 -11.52 -14.99
N GLY A 88 -6.25 -11.12 -13.75
CA GLY A 88 -7.15 -11.85 -12.86
C GLY A 88 -8.27 -10.96 -12.32
N GLY A 89 -9.19 -11.52 -11.53
CA GLY A 89 -10.36 -10.79 -11.05
C GLY A 89 -10.04 -9.53 -10.22
N ALA A 90 -8.91 -9.51 -9.51
CA ALA A 90 -8.47 -8.32 -8.78
C ALA A 90 -8.01 -7.18 -9.69
N ASP A 91 -7.53 -7.49 -10.90
CA ASP A 91 -7.11 -6.49 -11.89
C ASP A 91 -8.33 -5.86 -12.57
N ILE A 92 -9.39 -6.64 -12.76
CA ILE A 92 -10.68 -6.17 -13.28
C ILE A 92 -11.31 -5.21 -12.28
N ASP A 93 -11.37 -5.58 -11.00
CA ASP A 93 -11.87 -4.72 -9.92
C ASP A 93 -11.04 -3.43 -9.76
N ARG A 94 -9.76 -3.45 -10.15
CA ARG A 94 -8.89 -2.26 -10.14
C ARG A 94 -9.25 -1.33 -11.29
N GLU A 95 -9.33 -1.86 -12.51
CA GLU A 95 -9.58 -1.03 -13.70
C GLU A 95 -10.95 -0.34 -13.61
N LEU A 96 -11.95 -1.08 -13.11
CA LEU A 96 -13.29 -0.56 -12.81
C LEU A 96 -13.35 0.53 -11.73
N ARG A 97 -12.31 0.69 -10.89
CA ARG A 97 -12.24 1.74 -9.86
C ARG A 97 -11.48 2.98 -10.31
N LEU A 98 -10.69 2.88 -11.38
CA LEU A 98 -9.77 3.93 -11.81
C LEU A 98 -10.37 4.90 -12.84
N THR A 99 -11.57 4.63 -13.37
CA THR A 99 -12.41 5.58 -14.12
C THR A 99 -13.22 6.42 -13.11
N PRO A 100 -12.98 7.76 -12.96
CA PRO A 100 -13.19 8.73 -14.03
C PRO A 100 -12.14 9.87 -14.17
N SER A 101 -12.00 10.34 -15.42
CA SER A 101 -11.48 11.65 -15.88
C SER A 101 -10.06 12.10 -15.48
N VAL A 102 -9.15 12.02 -16.46
CA VAL A 102 -8.01 12.88 -16.86
C VAL A 102 -6.92 11.95 -17.42
N PRO A 103 -6.27 12.28 -18.56
CA PRO A 103 -5.20 11.44 -19.11
C PRO A 103 -4.04 11.49 -18.13
N SER A 104 -3.94 10.48 -17.27
CA SER A 104 -2.75 10.25 -16.51
C SER A 104 -1.68 9.88 -17.52
N ARG A 105 -0.84 10.85 -17.87
CA ARG A 105 0.49 10.59 -18.42
C ARG A 105 1.13 9.57 -17.48
N GLN A 106 1.05 8.29 -17.83
CA GLN A 106 1.86 7.24 -17.26
C GLN A 106 3.29 7.65 -17.55
N MET A 107 3.89 8.29 -16.56
CA MET A 107 5.29 8.67 -16.62
C MET A 107 6.04 7.36 -16.47
N ASN A 108 6.48 6.83 -17.62
CA ASN A 108 7.45 5.75 -17.72
C ASN A 108 8.59 6.09 -16.77
N MET A 109 8.68 5.32 -15.71
CA MET A 109 9.45 5.69 -14.53
C MET A 109 10.95 5.40 -14.72
N PHE A 110 11.47 5.27 -15.95
CA PHE A 110 12.87 4.90 -16.25
C PHE A 110 13.41 5.68 -17.45
N PRO A 111 14.33 6.64 -17.28
CA PRO A 111 15.15 7.10 -18.38
C PRO A 111 16.30 6.10 -18.56
N GLY A 112 16.14 5.19 -19.51
CA GLY A 112 17.22 4.33 -20.00
C GLY A 112 17.05 2.85 -19.63
N ASP A 113 16.63 2.10 -20.64
CA ASP A 113 16.58 0.64 -20.71
C ASP A 113 15.47 -0.08 -19.93
N ASP A 114 14.88 -1.00 -20.66
CA ASP A 114 13.56 -1.56 -20.52
C ASP A 114 13.56 -2.62 -19.40
N ARG A 115 13.48 -2.18 -18.13
CA ARG A 115 13.05 -2.95 -16.95
C ARG A 115 13.34 -2.20 -15.65
N LEU A 116 12.28 -1.75 -14.99
CA LEU A 116 12.29 -1.70 -13.52
C LEU A 116 11.07 -2.47 -13.03
N GLU A 117 11.20 -3.77 -13.22
CA GLU A 117 10.60 -4.72 -12.33
C GLU A 117 11.60 -4.91 -11.18
N ILE A 118 11.22 -4.58 -9.95
CA ILE A 118 11.91 -5.18 -8.81
C ILE A 118 11.46 -6.65 -8.80
N ARG A 119 12.15 -7.48 -9.58
CA ARG A 119 11.94 -8.93 -9.59
C ARG A 119 12.50 -9.52 -8.32
N THR A 120 11.73 -9.43 -7.26
CA THR A 120 11.84 -10.34 -6.12
C THR A 120 10.80 -11.44 -6.28
N ARG A 121 11.23 -12.69 -6.08
CA ARG A 121 10.60 -13.90 -6.64
C ARG A 121 9.23 -14.27 -6.04
N ARG A 122 8.49 -13.39 -5.34
CA ARG A 122 7.22 -13.77 -4.69
C ARG A 122 6.08 -12.73 -4.58
N LYS A 123 6.25 -11.41 -4.78
CA LYS A 123 5.13 -10.46 -4.58
C LYS A 123 5.39 -9.09 -5.22
N LEU A 124 4.51 -8.65 -6.12
CA LEU A 124 4.50 -7.27 -6.62
C LEU A 124 3.89 -6.37 -5.54
N VAL A 125 4.67 -5.42 -5.01
CA VAL A 125 4.17 -4.46 -4.02
C VAL A 125 3.82 -3.16 -4.73
N GLU A 126 2.53 -2.94 -4.89
CA GLU A 126 1.99 -1.71 -5.47
C GLU A 126 1.28 -0.88 -4.39
N PRO A 127 1.54 0.43 -4.33
CA PRO A 127 0.73 1.35 -3.55
C PRO A 127 -0.75 1.25 -3.97
N ARG A 128 -1.63 1.16 -2.97
CA ARG A 128 -3.08 0.95 -3.17
C ARG A 128 -3.91 2.22 -2.97
N THR A 129 -3.34 3.25 -2.36
CA THR A 129 -3.99 4.55 -2.15
C THR A 129 -3.12 5.69 -2.68
N ASP A 130 -3.72 6.87 -2.88
CA ASP A 130 -2.98 8.07 -3.28
C ASP A 130 -1.92 8.48 -2.27
N ALA A 131 -2.22 8.40 -0.97
CA ALA A 131 -1.24 8.69 0.06
C ALA A 131 -0.07 7.70 0.02
N GLN A 132 -0.32 6.42 -0.23
CA GLN A 132 0.75 5.42 -0.41
C GLN A 132 1.60 5.72 -1.65
N ARG A 133 0.97 6.13 -2.77
CA ARG A 133 1.68 6.55 -3.99
C ARG A 133 2.57 7.76 -3.73
N ALA A 134 2.02 8.79 -3.08
CA ALA A 134 2.74 10.00 -2.72
C ALA A 134 3.90 9.69 -1.76
N TYR A 135 3.69 8.82 -0.78
CA TYR A 135 4.73 8.40 0.16
C TYR A 135 5.88 7.69 -0.55
N VAL A 136 5.59 6.73 -1.43
CA VAL A 136 6.66 6.06 -2.20
C VAL A 136 7.46 7.06 -3.04
N ARG A 137 6.82 8.04 -3.68
CA ARG A 137 7.54 9.11 -4.38
C ARG A 137 8.43 9.92 -3.43
N ALA A 138 7.89 10.33 -2.28
CA ALA A 138 8.64 11.09 -1.29
C ALA A 138 9.89 10.32 -0.80
N LEU A 139 9.81 8.98 -0.67
CA LEU A 139 10.95 8.12 -0.34
C LEU A 139 12.08 8.16 -1.39
N HIS A 140 11.75 8.36 -2.67
CA HIS A 140 12.72 8.55 -3.75
C HIS A 140 13.27 9.97 -3.81
N ASP A 141 12.45 10.97 -3.51
CA ASP A 141 12.80 12.38 -3.72
C ASP A 141 13.57 13.00 -2.55
N ASN A 142 13.41 12.48 -1.33
CA ASN A 142 14.02 13.05 -0.12
C ASN A 142 15.01 12.08 0.55
N GLU A 143 16.04 12.64 1.19
CA GLU A 143 17.04 11.87 1.95
C GLU A 143 16.48 11.37 3.28
N LEU A 144 15.63 12.18 3.93
CA LEU A 144 14.93 11.82 5.15
C LEU A 144 13.42 11.92 4.94
N ASN A 145 12.68 10.88 5.31
CA ASN A 145 11.21 10.87 5.21
C ASN A 145 10.55 10.40 6.50
N PHE A 146 9.45 11.05 6.85
CA PHE A 146 8.56 10.63 7.93
C PHE A 146 7.26 10.07 7.35
N GLY A 147 6.98 8.79 7.62
CA GLY A 147 5.69 8.16 7.33
C GLY A 147 4.86 8.07 8.61
N ILE A 148 3.83 8.91 8.75
CA ILE A 148 3.09 9.06 10.01
C ILE A 148 1.62 8.73 9.80
N GLY A 149 1.09 7.78 10.57
CA GLY A 149 -0.35 7.51 10.57
C GLY A 149 -0.70 6.12 11.09
N PRO A 150 -1.98 5.72 10.99
CA PRO A 150 -2.51 4.52 11.63
C PRO A 150 -1.79 3.22 11.24
N ALA A 151 -1.88 2.21 12.11
CA ALA A 151 -1.46 0.85 11.77
C ALA A 151 -2.26 0.30 10.58
N GLY A 152 -1.60 -0.44 9.68
CA GLY A 152 -2.23 -1.03 8.48
C GLY A 152 -2.32 -0.10 7.27
N THR A 153 -1.75 1.11 7.34
CA THR A 153 -1.59 2.03 6.19
C THR A 153 -0.43 1.67 5.27
N GLY A 154 0.40 0.69 5.66
CA GLY A 154 1.52 0.20 4.87
C GLY A 154 2.82 1.02 4.98
N LYS A 155 2.86 2.06 5.83
CA LYS A 155 4.03 2.97 5.98
C LYS A 155 5.39 2.27 6.16
N THR A 156 5.48 1.28 7.04
CA THR A 156 6.74 0.54 7.29
C THR A 156 7.02 -0.46 6.18
N TYR A 157 6.00 -1.18 5.73
CA TYR A 157 6.12 -2.18 4.67
C TYR A 157 6.58 -1.56 3.34
N LEU A 158 6.01 -0.42 2.95
CA LEU A 158 6.41 0.34 1.76
C LEU A 158 7.83 0.92 1.91
N ALA A 159 8.21 1.40 3.09
CA ALA A 159 9.58 1.87 3.35
C ALA A 159 10.60 0.74 3.16
N VAL A 160 10.32 -0.46 3.70
CA VAL A 160 11.17 -1.64 3.53
C VAL A 160 11.21 -2.06 2.06
N ALA A 161 10.09 -2.05 1.34
CA ALA A 161 10.02 -2.36 -0.08
C ALA A 161 10.95 -1.45 -0.91
N VAL A 162 10.87 -0.13 -0.67
CA VAL A 162 11.74 0.85 -1.34
C VAL A 162 13.21 0.64 -0.93
N GLY A 163 13.49 0.41 0.34
CA GLY A 163 14.85 0.12 0.80
C GLY A 163 15.48 -1.10 0.12
N VAL A 164 14.72 -2.19 -0.02
CA VAL A 164 15.15 -3.38 -0.76
C VAL A 164 15.36 -3.06 -2.24
N SER A 165 14.49 -2.24 -2.86
CA SER A 165 14.69 -1.77 -4.23
C SER A 165 16.01 -1.03 -4.41
N PHE A 166 16.31 -0.11 -3.49
CA PHE A 166 17.52 0.72 -3.56
C PHE A 166 18.76 -0.14 -3.42
N PHE A 167 18.72 -1.10 -2.49
CA PHE A 167 19.80 -2.05 -2.27
C PHE A 167 20.04 -2.95 -3.49
N LEU A 168 18.99 -3.56 -4.05
CA LEU A 168 19.10 -4.40 -5.25
C LEU A 168 19.52 -3.61 -6.50
N GLY A 169 19.17 -2.32 -6.55
CA GLY A 169 19.57 -1.39 -7.61
C GLY A 169 20.97 -0.78 -7.41
N GLY A 170 21.70 -1.14 -6.35
CA GLY A 170 23.05 -0.63 -6.06
C GLY A 170 23.10 0.85 -5.66
N GLN A 171 21.97 1.44 -5.27
CA GLN A 171 21.90 2.83 -4.80
C GLN A 171 22.37 2.97 -3.35
N VAL A 172 22.27 1.87 -2.58
CA VAL A 172 22.79 1.75 -1.22
C VAL A 172 23.46 0.37 -1.07
N ASP A 173 24.43 0.29 -0.17
CA ASP A 173 25.19 -0.94 0.08
C ASP A 173 24.59 -1.78 1.21
N ARG A 174 23.75 -1.17 2.07
CA ARG A 174 23.22 -1.81 3.29
C ARG A 174 21.81 -1.36 3.61
N ILE A 175 21.08 -2.22 4.33
CA ILE A 175 19.77 -1.89 4.92
C ILE A 175 19.88 -2.02 6.44
N ILE A 176 19.42 -1.01 7.18
CA ILE A 176 19.43 -1.02 8.64
C ILE A 176 18.01 -0.74 9.13
N LEU A 177 17.38 -1.72 9.75
CA LEU A 177 16.07 -1.58 10.36
C LEU A 177 16.22 -1.50 11.88
N SER A 178 15.57 -0.52 12.48
CA SER A 178 15.66 -0.28 13.91
C SER A 178 14.30 0.06 14.48
N ARG A 179 14.13 -0.24 15.76
CA ARG A 179 12.92 0.05 16.52
C ARG A 179 13.31 0.41 17.97
N PRO A 180 12.64 1.39 18.60
CA PRO A 180 12.88 1.69 20.01
C PRO A 180 12.50 0.49 20.87
N ALA A 181 13.33 0.15 21.86
CA ALA A 181 12.91 -0.79 22.89
C ALA A 181 11.92 -0.08 23.81
N VAL A 182 10.70 -0.60 23.88
CA VAL A 182 9.64 -0.11 24.76
C VAL A 182 9.21 -1.28 25.64
N GLU A 183 9.12 -1.04 26.94
CA GLU A 183 8.59 -2.01 27.88
C GLU A 183 7.07 -2.09 27.71
N ALA A 184 6.63 -2.86 26.72
CA ALA A 184 5.21 -3.11 26.48
C ALA A 184 4.66 -4.07 27.54
N GLY A 185 4.39 -3.57 28.75
CA GLY A 185 3.66 -4.26 29.82
C GLY A 185 4.41 -5.38 30.54
N GLU A 186 5.32 -6.09 29.88
CA GLU A 186 6.24 -7.06 30.49
C GLU A 186 7.64 -6.44 30.54
N ARG A 187 8.28 -6.42 31.71
CA ARG A 187 9.65 -5.87 31.79
C ARG A 187 10.54 -6.78 30.96
N LEU A 188 11.25 -6.21 29.98
CA LEU A 188 12.19 -6.91 29.11
C LEU A 188 13.20 -7.79 29.90
N GLY A 189 13.45 -7.45 31.17
CA GLY A 189 14.27 -8.22 32.10
C GLY A 189 13.76 -9.63 32.46
N PHE A 190 12.48 -9.96 32.26
CA PHE A 190 11.87 -11.24 32.68
C PHE A 190 11.83 -12.33 31.59
N LEU A 191 12.10 -12.00 30.33
CA LEU A 191 12.23 -13.03 29.29
C LEU A 191 13.52 -13.84 29.55
N PRO A 192 13.48 -15.19 29.59
CA PRO A 192 14.70 -16.00 29.69
C PRO A 192 15.50 -15.90 28.39
N GLY A 193 16.84 -15.99 28.46
CA GLY A 193 17.73 -15.93 27.29
C GLY A 193 18.73 -14.78 27.29
N ASP A 194 19.55 -14.71 26.25
CA ASP A 194 20.48 -13.61 26.01
C ASP A 194 19.75 -12.31 25.57
N LEU A 195 20.44 -11.15 25.56
CA LEU A 195 19.81 -9.87 25.23
C LEU A 195 19.19 -9.86 23.82
N LYS A 196 19.70 -10.67 22.89
CA LYS A 196 19.21 -10.77 21.52
C LYS A 196 17.91 -11.56 21.49
N GLU A 197 17.87 -12.73 22.14
CA GLU A 197 16.68 -13.58 22.28
C GLU A 197 15.50 -12.86 22.93
N LYS A 198 15.76 -11.90 23.83
CA LYS A 198 14.72 -11.07 24.47
C LYS A 198 14.15 -9.96 23.58
N VAL A 199 14.95 -9.45 22.63
CA VAL A 199 14.54 -8.32 21.77
C VAL A 199 13.98 -8.81 20.43
N ASP A 200 14.40 -9.99 19.98
CA ASP A 200 14.00 -10.60 18.71
C ASP A 200 12.47 -10.65 18.48
N PRO A 201 11.61 -10.98 19.48
CA PRO A 201 10.15 -10.97 19.27
C PRO A 201 9.59 -9.61 18.85
N TYR A 202 10.15 -8.50 19.36
CA TYR A 202 9.73 -7.15 19.00
C TYR A 202 10.19 -6.74 17.61
N MET A 203 11.25 -7.37 17.10
CA MET A 203 11.80 -7.12 15.78
C MET A 203 11.20 -8.02 14.70
N GLN A 204 10.49 -9.09 15.08
CA GLN A 204 9.91 -10.08 14.17
C GLN A 204 9.12 -9.47 12.99
N PRO A 205 8.28 -8.42 13.17
CA PRO A 205 7.57 -7.80 12.05
C PRO A 205 8.50 -7.25 10.95
N LEU A 206 9.72 -6.82 11.30
CA LEU A 206 10.72 -6.34 10.35
C LEU A 206 11.37 -7.50 9.59
N TYR A 207 11.61 -8.64 10.25
CA TYR A 207 12.05 -9.87 9.59
C TYR A 207 10.99 -10.37 8.60
N ASP A 208 9.71 -10.37 9.00
CA ASP A 208 8.60 -10.80 8.16
C ASP A 208 8.47 -9.90 6.93
N ALA A 209 8.57 -8.58 7.12
CA ALA A 209 8.55 -7.62 6.02
C ALA A 209 9.69 -7.85 5.01
N LEU A 210 10.91 -8.14 5.48
CA LEU A 210 12.03 -8.46 4.57
C LEU A 210 11.85 -9.80 3.84
N ASN A 211 11.30 -10.82 4.49
CA ASN A 211 11.05 -12.13 3.88
C ASN A 211 10.01 -12.09 2.74
N ASP A 212 9.16 -11.06 2.71
CA ASP A 212 8.25 -10.81 1.59
C ASP A 212 9.00 -10.41 0.30
N PHE A 213 10.21 -9.85 0.42
CA PHE A 213 11.03 -9.37 -0.70
C PHE A 213 12.29 -10.20 -0.94
N LEU A 214 12.85 -10.83 0.08
CA LEU A 214 14.09 -11.58 -0.02
C LEU A 214 13.85 -13.05 0.36
N PRO A 215 14.31 -14.03 -0.45
CA PRO A 215 14.25 -15.42 -0.05
C PRO A 215 14.92 -15.64 1.31
N GLN A 216 14.26 -16.36 2.22
CA GLN A 216 14.71 -16.54 3.60
C GLN A 216 16.19 -16.95 3.74
N ARG A 217 16.67 -17.90 2.91
CA ARG A 217 18.08 -18.33 2.94
C ARG A 217 19.06 -17.22 2.54
N GLN A 218 18.66 -16.37 1.61
CA GLN A 218 19.47 -15.23 1.17
C GLN A 218 19.45 -14.13 2.24
N LEU A 219 18.27 -13.83 2.80
CA LEU A 219 18.13 -12.86 3.89
C LEU A 219 19.01 -13.24 5.09
N GLN A 220 19.00 -14.51 5.50
CA GLN A 220 19.85 -14.98 6.60
C GLN A 220 21.33 -14.73 6.35
N ARG A 221 21.83 -15.06 5.15
CA ARG A 221 23.23 -14.77 4.77
C ARG A 221 23.55 -13.28 4.83
N MET A 222 22.67 -12.44 4.29
CA MET A 222 22.84 -10.98 4.31
C MET A 222 22.86 -10.41 5.74
N ILE A 223 22.11 -11.02 6.65
CA ILE A 223 22.13 -10.66 8.07
C ILE A 223 23.46 -11.08 8.71
N ASP A 224 23.91 -12.31 8.46
CA ASP A 224 25.17 -12.83 8.99
C ASP A 224 26.37 -12.01 8.49
N GLU A 225 26.33 -11.54 7.24
CA GLU A 225 27.32 -10.66 6.60
C GLU A 225 27.18 -9.18 7.01
N LYS A 226 26.16 -8.82 7.81
CA LYS A 226 25.83 -7.44 8.24
C LYS A 226 25.54 -6.48 7.08
N VAL A 227 25.11 -7.01 5.94
CA VAL A 227 24.58 -6.23 4.81
C VAL A 227 23.17 -5.74 5.14
N ILE A 228 22.39 -6.59 5.81
CA ILE A 228 21.09 -6.23 6.40
C ILE A 228 21.22 -6.33 7.91
N GLU A 229 20.96 -5.24 8.62
CA GLU A 229 21.01 -5.21 10.09
C GLU A 229 19.61 -4.93 10.65
N ILE A 230 19.16 -5.75 11.60
CA ILE A 230 17.94 -5.49 12.37
C ILE A 230 18.37 -5.38 13.82
N ALA A 231 18.28 -4.17 14.40
CA ALA A 231 18.86 -3.91 15.71
C ALA A 231 18.08 -2.85 16.50
N PRO A 232 18.02 -2.96 17.84
CA PRO A 232 17.36 -1.94 18.66
C PRO A 232 18.03 -0.57 18.54
N LEU A 233 17.24 0.49 18.71
CA LEU A 233 17.67 1.88 18.51
C LEU A 233 18.95 2.27 19.26
N ALA A 234 19.19 1.68 20.44
CA ALA A 234 20.38 1.93 21.23
C ALA A 234 21.70 1.61 20.49
N PHE A 235 21.67 0.66 19.56
CA PHE A 235 22.83 0.22 18.77
C PHE A 235 23.23 1.23 17.69
N MET A 236 22.41 2.25 17.44
CA MET A 236 22.72 3.32 16.50
C MET A 236 23.68 4.36 17.07
N ARG A 237 23.89 4.35 18.40
CA ARG A 237 24.73 5.34 19.08
C ARG A 237 26.16 5.29 18.57
N GLY A 238 26.71 6.46 18.24
CA GLY A 238 28.11 6.61 17.82
C GLY A 238 28.40 6.11 16.40
N ARG A 239 27.39 5.68 15.64
CA ARG A 239 27.54 5.28 14.24
C ARG A 239 27.44 6.48 13.30
N THR A 240 28.06 6.37 12.14
CA THR A 240 27.74 7.17 10.97
C THR A 240 27.23 6.18 9.92
N LEU A 241 26.02 6.40 9.43
CA LEU A 241 25.35 5.49 8.52
C LEU A 241 25.48 6.05 7.11
N SER A 242 26.57 5.69 6.42
CA SER A 242 26.82 6.05 5.02
C SER A 242 26.43 4.91 4.08
N HIS A 243 26.00 5.26 2.87
CA HIS A 243 25.56 4.35 1.80
C HIS A 243 24.59 3.28 2.30
N ALA A 244 23.65 3.68 3.17
CA ALA A 244 22.70 2.77 3.82
C ALA A 244 21.27 3.29 3.70
N PHE A 245 20.32 2.39 3.53
CA PHE A 245 18.90 2.68 3.70
C PHE A 245 18.48 2.31 5.12
N VAL A 246 18.11 3.31 5.91
CA VAL A 246 17.88 3.17 7.34
C VAL A 246 16.41 3.40 7.66
N VAL A 247 15.76 2.49 8.38
CA VAL A 247 14.36 2.65 8.83
C VAL A 247 14.30 2.63 10.34
N LEU A 248 13.70 3.64 10.96
CA LEU A 248 13.27 3.63 12.35
C LEU A 248 11.76 3.40 12.40
N ASP A 249 11.36 2.21 12.81
CA ASP A 249 9.95 1.82 12.97
C ASP A 249 9.45 2.06 14.40
N GLU A 250 8.14 2.24 14.54
CA GLU A 250 7.46 2.67 15.77
C GLU A 250 8.13 3.84 16.48
N ALA A 251 8.51 4.85 15.69
CA ALA A 251 9.25 6.00 16.16
C ALA A 251 8.51 6.84 17.22
N GLN A 252 7.19 6.69 17.35
CA GLN A 252 6.43 7.33 18.41
C GLN A 252 6.90 6.91 19.81
N ASN A 253 7.55 5.74 19.90
CA ASN A 253 8.11 5.17 21.12
C ASN A 253 9.58 5.54 21.36
N ALA A 254 10.14 6.46 20.56
CA ALA A 254 11.43 7.07 20.83
C ALA A 254 11.26 8.35 21.66
N THR A 255 12.16 8.58 22.62
CA THR A 255 12.28 9.88 23.29
C THR A 255 12.88 10.94 22.35
N PRO A 256 12.68 12.24 22.63
CA PRO A 256 13.39 13.36 21.99
C PRO A 256 14.89 13.14 21.80
N MET A 257 15.56 12.69 22.86
CA MET A 257 17.00 12.46 22.85
C MET A 257 17.38 11.31 21.93
N GLN A 258 16.61 10.22 21.94
CA GLN A 258 16.84 9.08 21.05
C GLN A 258 16.57 9.45 19.58
N MET A 259 15.51 10.21 19.31
CA MET A 259 15.18 10.70 17.97
C MET A 259 16.31 11.59 17.43
N LYS A 260 16.74 12.60 18.20
CA LYS A 260 17.88 13.46 17.83
C LYS A 260 19.17 12.65 17.63
N MET A 261 19.43 11.68 18.52
CA MET A 261 20.59 10.79 18.39
C MET A 261 20.55 10.04 17.07
N PHE A 262 19.40 9.48 16.70
CA PHE A 262 19.22 8.69 15.48
C PHE A 262 19.31 9.52 14.20
N LEU A 263 18.57 10.64 14.12
CA LEU A 263 18.57 11.51 12.94
C LEU A 263 19.96 12.06 12.62
N THR A 264 20.77 12.35 13.64
CA THR A 264 22.16 12.81 13.47
C THR A 264 23.15 11.70 13.09
N ARG A 265 22.70 10.46 12.86
CA ARG A 265 23.54 9.39 12.31
C ARG A 265 23.51 9.33 10.78
N LEU A 266 22.62 10.08 10.11
CA LEU A 266 22.52 10.11 8.65
C LEU A 266 23.86 10.56 8.04
N GLY A 267 24.50 9.69 7.28
CA GLY A 267 25.78 9.93 6.60
C GLY A 267 25.62 10.12 5.10
N GLU A 268 26.75 10.29 4.42
CA GLU A 268 26.79 10.47 2.97
C GLU A 268 26.20 9.27 2.21
N GLY A 269 25.43 9.56 1.16
CA GLY A 269 24.81 8.55 0.29
C GLY A 269 23.78 7.67 1.01
N ALA A 270 23.40 8.00 2.24
CA ALA A 270 22.38 7.28 2.97
C ALA A 270 21.01 7.92 2.82
N ARG A 271 20.00 7.09 3.06
CA ARG A 271 18.60 7.52 3.11
C ARG A 271 17.98 6.99 4.40
N MET A 272 17.12 7.78 5.00
CA MET A 272 16.52 7.48 6.29
C MET A 272 15.02 7.65 6.25
N VAL A 273 14.32 6.71 6.85
CA VAL A 273 12.87 6.71 6.96
C VAL A 273 12.49 6.53 8.42
N VAL A 274 11.58 7.35 8.90
CA VAL A 274 11.02 7.29 10.25
C VAL A 274 9.53 7.00 10.13
N THR A 275 9.10 5.85 10.62
CA THR A 275 7.69 5.45 10.60
C THR A 275 7.10 5.41 12.00
N GLY A 276 5.87 5.86 12.15
CA GLY A 276 5.19 5.80 13.45
C GLY A 276 3.74 6.23 13.43
N ASP A 277 3.08 6.08 14.58
CA ASP A 277 1.70 6.47 14.80
C ASP A 277 1.58 7.32 16.07
N ARG A 278 1.14 8.57 15.94
CA ARG A 278 1.04 9.49 17.07
C ARG A 278 0.01 9.06 18.12
N THR A 279 -0.94 8.20 17.76
CA THR A 279 -1.97 7.74 18.70
C THR A 279 -1.58 6.49 19.48
N GLN A 280 -0.43 5.89 19.20
CA GLN A 280 0.05 4.63 19.81
C GLN A 280 1.36 4.84 20.59
N ILE A 281 1.39 5.84 21.47
CA ILE A 281 2.56 6.16 22.28
C ILE A 281 2.58 5.29 23.53
N ASP A 282 3.56 4.40 23.62
CA ASP A 282 3.79 3.47 24.74
C ASP A 282 4.85 4.00 25.74
N LEU A 283 5.26 5.26 25.60
CA LEU A 283 6.19 5.90 26.54
C LEU A 283 5.55 6.12 27.92
N GLN A 284 6.40 6.20 28.94
CA GLN A 284 5.96 6.54 30.30
C GLN A 284 5.16 7.86 30.30
N ARG A 285 4.05 7.88 31.04
CA ARG A 285 3.17 9.07 31.13
C ARG A 285 3.97 10.33 31.47
N GLY A 286 3.72 11.40 30.72
CA GLY A 286 4.42 12.68 30.84
C GLY A 286 5.69 12.79 29.97
N THR A 287 6.16 11.70 29.38
CA THR A 287 7.27 11.74 28.42
C THR A 287 6.75 12.19 27.06
N THR A 288 7.36 13.26 26.50
CA THR A 288 7.05 13.70 25.14
C THR A 288 7.60 12.69 24.14
N SER A 289 6.86 12.39 23.07
CA SER A 289 7.34 11.55 21.97
C SER A 289 8.33 12.33 21.08
N GLY A 290 9.47 11.71 20.79
CA GLY A 290 10.46 12.25 19.87
C GLY A 290 9.95 12.40 18.44
N LEU A 291 9.01 11.55 18.00
CA LEU A 291 8.35 11.68 16.70
C LEU A 291 7.54 12.98 16.59
N ILE A 292 6.72 13.25 17.61
CA ILE A 292 5.89 14.47 17.65
C ILE A 292 6.76 15.72 17.67
N GLU A 293 7.83 15.70 18.48
CA GLU A 293 8.73 16.83 18.57
C GLU A 293 9.52 17.04 17.26
N ALA A 294 10.07 15.97 16.66
CA ALA A 294 10.81 16.04 15.41
C ALA A 294 9.94 16.60 14.28
N GLU A 295 8.69 16.17 14.17
CA GLU A 295 7.79 16.72 13.17
C GLU A 295 7.51 18.22 13.36
N ARG A 296 7.41 18.67 14.60
CA ARG A 296 7.23 20.10 14.90
C ARG A 296 8.48 20.90 14.54
N LEU A 297 9.66 20.39 14.90
CA LEU A 297 10.94 21.11 14.78
C LEU A 297 11.51 21.09 13.36
N LEU A 298 11.33 19.99 12.62
CA LEU A 298 11.94 19.79 11.31
C LEU A 298 11.00 20.19 10.15
N ARG A 299 9.87 20.81 10.47
CA ARG A 299 8.93 21.31 9.47
C ARG A 299 9.60 22.40 8.63
N GLY A 300 9.62 22.21 7.31
CA GLY A 300 10.18 23.18 6.37
C GLY A 300 11.71 23.12 6.23
N VAL A 301 12.35 22.09 6.78
CA VAL A 301 13.76 21.81 6.49
C VAL A 301 13.86 21.10 5.14
N ASP A 302 14.69 21.63 4.25
CA ASP A 302 14.90 21.05 2.92
C ASP A 302 15.46 19.63 3.01
N GLY A 303 15.04 18.76 2.08
CA GLY A 303 15.42 17.35 2.06
C GLY A 303 14.71 16.45 3.08
N ILE A 304 13.74 17.00 3.84
CA ILE A 304 12.90 16.25 4.78
C ILE A 304 11.44 16.18 4.31
N GLY A 305 10.99 14.99 3.93
CA GLY A 305 9.61 14.71 3.56
C GLY A 305 8.73 14.31 4.75
N PHE A 306 7.47 14.77 4.79
CA PHE A 306 6.46 14.34 5.76
C PHE A 306 5.22 13.81 5.03
N SER A 307 5.02 12.50 5.07
CA SER A 307 3.83 11.83 4.53
C SER A 307 2.90 11.43 5.67
N ARG A 308 1.66 11.93 5.62
CA ARG A 308 0.63 11.66 6.62
C ARG A 308 -0.44 10.75 6.04
N PHE A 309 -0.71 9.65 6.74
CA PHE A 309 -1.77 8.70 6.42
C PHE A 309 -2.95 8.88 7.36
N THR A 310 -4.16 8.65 6.84
CA THR A 310 -5.39 8.64 7.64
C THR A 310 -5.94 7.22 7.79
N ARG A 311 -7.11 7.07 8.43
CA ARG A 311 -7.81 5.78 8.50
C ARG A 311 -8.26 5.30 7.11
N ASP A 312 -8.50 6.20 6.16
CA ASP A 312 -8.94 5.88 4.79
C ASP A 312 -7.82 5.20 3.98
N ASP A 313 -6.57 5.36 4.40
CA ASP A 313 -5.40 4.72 3.78
C ASP A 313 -5.13 3.30 4.29
N VAL A 314 -5.93 2.82 5.25
CA VAL A 314 -5.77 1.50 5.85
C VAL A 314 -6.25 0.44 4.87
N VAL A 315 -5.33 -0.39 4.38
CA VAL A 315 -5.67 -1.48 3.48
C VAL A 315 -5.52 -2.81 4.19
N ARG A 316 -6.65 -3.29 4.73
CA ARG A 316 -6.75 -4.58 5.44
C ARG A 316 -7.71 -5.51 4.72
N HIS A 317 -7.67 -6.78 5.11
CA HIS A 317 -8.67 -7.74 4.66
C HIS A 317 -10.08 -7.29 5.08
N PRO A 318 -11.12 -7.40 4.22
CA PRO A 318 -12.47 -6.90 4.53
C PRO A 318 -13.06 -7.44 5.84
N LEU A 319 -12.76 -8.70 6.18
CA LEU A 319 -13.16 -9.28 7.47
C LEU A 319 -12.55 -8.55 8.67
N VAL A 320 -11.27 -8.16 8.60
CA VAL A 320 -10.58 -7.45 9.67
C VAL A 320 -11.18 -6.06 9.85
N ALA A 321 -11.52 -5.36 8.74
CA ALA A 321 -12.23 -4.09 8.80
C ALA A 321 -13.57 -4.23 9.54
N ARG A 322 -14.39 -5.23 9.17
CA ARG A 322 -15.67 -5.50 9.87
C ARG A 322 -15.51 -5.85 11.35
N ILE A 323 -14.42 -6.54 11.73
CA ILE A 323 -14.13 -6.84 13.13
C ILE A 323 -13.80 -5.55 13.90
N ILE A 324 -12.97 -4.67 13.33
CA ILE A 324 -12.62 -3.38 13.94
C ILE A 324 -13.88 -2.52 14.08
N ASP A 325 -14.70 -2.41 13.02
CA ASP A 325 -15.95 -1.65 13.06
C ASP A 325 -16.90 -2.15 14.15
N ALA A 326 -16.92 -3.45 14.43
CA ALA A 326 -17.74 -4.02 15.51
C ALA A 326 -17.27 -3.59 16.90
N TRP A 327 -15.95 -3.53 17.14
CA TRP A 327 -15.36 -3.04 18.39
C TRP A 327 -15.47 -1.51 18.54
N ASP A 328 -15.31 -0.77 17.45
CA ASP A 328 -15.44 0.69 17.44
C ASP A 328 -16.88 1.11 17.79
N ARG A 329 -17.90 0.31 17.43
CA ARG A 329 -19.30 0.57 17.82
C ARG A 329 -19.58 0.39 19.31
N ASP A 330 -18.87 -0.52 19.98
CA ASP A 330 -19.03 -0.79 21.42
C ASP A 330 -18.26 0.23 22.29
N SER A 331 -17.19 0.80 21.74
CA SER A 331 -16.33 1.77 22.43
C SER A 331 -16.82 3.23 22.35
N VAL A 332 -17.92 3.50 21.63
CA VAL A 332 -18.66 4.77 21.74
C VAL A 332 -19.55 4.69 22.98
N PRO A 333 -19.32 5.50 24.03
CA PRO A 333 -20.23 5.55 25.17
C PRO A 333 -21.62 5.94 24.68
N ALA A 334 -22.65 5.20 25.09
CA ALA A 334 -24.03 5.62 24.98
C ALA A 334 -24.22 6.92 25.77
N ALA A 335 -23.98 8.06 25.13
CA ALA A 335 -24.40 9.36 25.64
C ALA A 335 -25.89 9.54 25.31
N ASP A 336 -26.65 9.77 26.38
CA ASP A 336 -28.05 10.23 26.42
C ASP A 336 -29.15 9.25 26.00
N ALA A 337 -29.35 8.23 26.84
CA ALA A 337 -30.70 7.77 27.19
C ALA A 337 -30.99 8.19 28.63
N GLY A 338 -31.13 9.50 28.83
CA GLY A 338 -31.48 10.12 30.10
C GLY A 338 -32.65 11.06 29.94
N ASP A 339 -33.81 10.60 30.44
CA ASP A 339 -34.82 11.41 31.13
C ASP A 339 -35.66 12.40 30.29
N ASP A 340 -36.59 11.87 29.49
CA ASP A 340 -37.84 12.58 29.23
C ASP A 340 -38.80 12.31 30.40
N GLY A 341 -38.82 13.27 31.33
CA GLY A 341 -39.66 13.23 32.51
C GLY A 341 -41.16 13.13 32.17
N ARG A 342 -41.85 12.28 32.93
CA ARG A 342 -43.23 12.46 33.37
C ARG A 342 -43.56 11.60 34.57
#